data_AF-A0A2S8P6R0-F1
#
_entry.id   AF-A0A2S8P6R0-F1
#
_cell.length_a   1.000
_cell.length_b   1.000
_cell.length_c   1.000
_cell.angle_alpha   90.00
_cell.angle_beta   90.00
_cell.angle_gamma   90.00
#
_symmetry.space_group_name_H-M   'P 1'
#
loop_
_entity.id
_entity.type
_entity.pdbx_description
1 polymer ?
#
loop_
_entity_poly.entity_id
_entity_poly.type
_entity_poly.pdbx_seq_one_letter_code
_entity_poly.pdbx_strand_id
1 'polypeptide(L)'
;MIKKMLSSLLVSALIVTGSSAAFASPDESAKAPTIQTNSISKDLYTVDGDFLGSLNKTTTIEQVTDENGKASYTSTVTKGYELTEAYAAIPAYAEKFADSTEIKTFSINEENEVEVNGEVISENDFPSISMSRPGVGGASFALNSNDAGGPPTISHYYSNSDRTRYTFGTYSGVSFKFDHGVYVGPTGSNASRTSITKSNNYFYEAKAAMDSAETNYRDTYVSAASFSFAATLTFFSMGNVLTFLPAGGALGFAAVDLYNTFSDLQDDVADAYYAVSHM
;
A
#
# COMPACT_ATOMS: atom_id res chain seq x y z
N MET A 1 9.00 2.53 32.69
CA MET A 1 7.96 3.53 32.96
C MET A 1 7.11 3.65 31.70
N ILE A 2 5.83 3.27 31.80
CA ILE A 2 4.74 3.30 30.80
C ILE A 2 5.10 2.82 29.37
N LYS A 3 4.96 1.50 29.16
CA LYS A 3 4.61 0.91 27.86
C LYS A 3 3.15 1.29 27.56
N LYS A 4 2.92 2.20 26.62
CA LYS A 4 1.62 2.35 25.97
C LYS A 4 1.86 2.19 24.47
N MET A 5 1.61 0.98 23.98
CA MET A 5 1.33 0.77 22.57
C MET A 5 0.12 1.66 22.26
N LEU A 6 0.31 2.72 21.47
CA LEU A 6 -0.81 3.46 20.91
C LEU A 6 -1.51 2.50 19.96
N SER A 7 -2.65 1.99 20.40
CA SER A 7 -3.62 1.35 19.53
C SER A 7 -4.09 2.42 18.55
N SER A 8 -3.55 2.41 17.33
CA SER A 8 -4.04 3.26 16.24
C SER A 8 -5.49 2.88 15.98
N LEU A 9 -6.42 3.73 16.39
CA LEU A 9 -7.83 3.55 16.14
C LEU A 9 -8.07 3.88 14.66
N LEU A 10 -8.01 2.89 13.77
CA LEU A 10 -8.47 3.04 12.38
C LEU A 10 -9.99 3.21 12.41
N VAL A 11 -10.46 4.45 12.25
CA VAL A 11 -11.87 4.74 12.02
C VAL A 11 -12.09 4.70 10.51
N SER A 12 -12.59 3.57 10.02
CA SER A 12 -12.98 3.41 8.61
C SER A 12 -14.49 3.59 8.48
N ALA A 13 -14.92 4.58 7.70
CA ALA A 13 -16.33 4.74 7.32
C ALA A 13 -16.53 4.20 5.90
N LEU A 14 -17.26 3.10 5.77
CA LEU A 14 -17.64 2.53 4.47
C LEU A 14 -19.03 3.04 4.07
N ILE A 15 -19.12 3.79 2.98
CA ILE A 15 -20.39 4.21 2.39
C ILE A 15 -20.52 3.51 1.03
N VAL A 16 -21.46 2.57 0.94
CA VAL A 16 -21.86 1.96 -0.33
C VAL A 16 -23.16 2.61 -0.76
N THR A 17 -23.11 3.47 -1.78
CA THR A 17 -24.31 4.01 -2.42
C THR A 17 -24.59 3.20 -3.68
N GLY A 18 -25.58 2.30 -3.62
CA GLY A 18 -26.14 1.63 -4.79
C GLY A 18 -27.53 2.19 -5.12
N SER A 19 -27.71 2.78 -6.29
CA SER A 19 -29.05 3.01 -6.84
C SER A 19 -29.61 1.68 -7.34
N SER A 20 -30.33 0.98 -6.47
CA SER A 20 -31.09 -0.22 -6.82
C SER A 20 -32.43 0.18 -7.45
N ALA A 21 -32.48 0.27 -8.77
CA ALA A 21 -33.74 0.20 -9.51
C ALA A 21 -33.92 -1.23 -10.03
N ALA A 22 -34.43 -2.10 -9.16
CA ALA A 22 -34.97 -3.39 -9.58
C ALA A 22 -36.38 -3.17 -10.17
N PHE A 23 -36.49 -2.81 -11.44
CA PHE A 23 -37.71 -3.01 -12.24
C PHE A 23 -37.35 -3.25 -13.70
N ALA A 24 -37.89 -4.33 -14.25
CA ALA A 24 -37.73 -4.73 -15.65
C ALA A 24 -38.41 -3.76 -16.62
N SER A 25 -37.69 -3.34 -17.66
CA SER A 25 -38.21 -2.90 -18.97
C SER A 25 -37.05 -2.88 -19.97
N PRO A 26 -37.26 -3.23 -21.25
CA PRO A 26 -36.18 -3.52 -22.18
C PRO A 26 -35.60 -2.27 -22.86
N ASP A 27 -34.32 -2.40 -23.18
CA ASP A 27 -33.46 -1.64 -24.09
C ASP A 27 -32.91 -0.27 -23.67
N GLU A 28 -31.56 -0.18 -23.80
CA GLU A 28 -30.64 0.95 -23.66
C GLU A 28 -30.35 1.54 -22.26
N SER A 29 -30.40 0.75 -21.19
CA SER A 29 -29.85 1.22 -19.91
C SER A 29 -28.36 0.85 -19.80
N ALA A 30 -27.46 1.79 -20.11
CA ALA A 30 -26.12 1.76 -19.53
C ALA A 30 -26.30 1.52 -18.02
N LYS A 31 -25.74 0.43 -17.50
CA LYS A 31 -25.84 0.13 -16.07
C LYS A 31 -25.24 1.31 -15.31
N ALA A 32 -26.03 1.93 -14.43
CA ALA A 32 -25.52 2.98 -13.57
C ALA A 32 -24.28 2.46 -12.81
N PRO A 33 -23.21 3.26 -12.70
CA PRO A 33 -21.98 2.82 -12.06
C PRO A 33 -22.25 2.43 -10.62
N THR A 34 -21.61 1.35 -10.16
CA THR A 34 -21.61 0.98 -8.74
C THR A 34 -20.45 1.71 -8.07
N ILE A 35 -20.73 2.48 -7.02
CA ILE A 35 -19.73 3.32 -6.36
C ILE A 35 -19.50 2.83 -4.93
N GLN A 36 -18.23 2.64 -4.57
CA GLN A 36 -17.80 2.41 -3.20
C GLN A 36 -16.87 3.54 -2.75
N THR A 37 -17.21 4.16 -1.63
CA THR A 37 -16.35 5.16 -1.00
C THR A 37 -15.94 4.69 0.39
N ASN A 38 -14.63 4.72 0.63
CA ASN A 38 -14.04 4.47 1.93
C ASN A 38 -13.22 5.69 2.35
N SER A 39 -13.49 6.19 3.56
CA SER A 39 -12.70 7.26 4.15
C SER A 39 -12.05 6.78 5.43
N ILE A 40 -10.75 7.01 5.54
CA ILE A 40 -9.95 6.72 6.73
C ILE A 40 -9.28 8.00 7.22
N SER A 41 -9.26 8.17 8.54
CA SER A 41 -8.40 9.14 9.21
C SER A 41 -7.45 8.36 10.10
N LYS A 42 -6.15 8.65 10.00
CA LYS A 42 -5.13 7.96 10.79
C LYS A 42 -3.96 8.87 11.15
N ASP A 43 -3.39 8.61 12.32
CA ASP A 43 -2.12 9.20 12.73
C ASP A 43 -0.96 8.57 11.95
N LEU A 44 0.03 9.40 11.62
CA LEU A 44 1.27 9.00 10.97
C LEU A 44 2.42 9.05 11.97
N TYR A 45 3.29 8.07 11.89
CA TYR A 45 4.49 7.97 12.71
C TYR A 45 5.69 7.69 11.83
N THR A 46 6.84 8.23 12.23
CA THR A 46 8.12 7.88 11.64
C THR A 46 8.52 6.44 11.99
N VAL A 47 9.49 5.86 11.29
CA VAL A 47 10.09 4.54 11.60
C VAL A 47 10.64 4.50 13.03
N ASP A 48 11.16 5.63 13.54
CA ASP A 48 11.63 5.77 14.93
C ASP A 48 10.49 5.87 15.96
N GLY A 49 9.23 5.94 15.52
CA GLY A 49 8.03 6.04 16.36
C GLY A 49 7.64 7.45 16.77
N ASP A 50 8.35 8.48 16.30
CA ASP A 50 7.96 9.88 16.52
C ASP A 50 6.68 10.22 15.74
N PHE A 51 5.75 10.95 16.37
CA PHE A 51 4.51 11.40 15.72
C PHE A 51 4.80 12.40 14.60
N LEU A 52 4.37 12.07 13.39
CA LEU A 52 4.66 12.84 12.18
C LEU A 52 3.54 13.82 11.86
N GLY A 53 2.29 13.38 12.00
CA GLY A 53 1.10 14.13 11.62
C GLY A 53 -0.11 13.22 11.48
N SER A 54 -1.08 13.64 10.67
CA SER A 54 -2.26 12.82 10.33
C SER A 54 -2.50 12.74 8.83
N LEU A 55 -3.20 11.69 8.41
CA LEU A 55 -3.69 11.48 7.05
C LEU A 55 -5.21 11.33 7.07
N ASN A 56 -5.89 12.12 6.26
CA ASN A 56 -7.26 11.88 5.83
C ASN A 56 -7.22 11.34 4.39
N LYS A 57 -7.49 10.05 4.22
CA LYS A 57 -7.52 9.39 2.90
C LYS A 57 -8.95 9.04 2.54
N THR A 58 -9.39 9.46 1.36
CA THR A 58 -10.66 9.03 0.75
C THR A 58 -10.37 8.28 -0.54
N THR A 59 -10.82 7.04 -0.60
CA THR A 59 -10.77 6.20 -1.79
C THR A 59 -12.20 6.04 -2.32
N THR A 60 -12.45 6.52 -3.53
CA THR A 60 -13.68 6.26 -4.28
C THR A 60 -13.36 5.34 -5.44
N ILE A 61 -14.06 4.22 -5.54
CA ILE A 61 -13.94 3.29 -6.67
C ILE A 61 -15.30 3.24 -7.36
N GLU A 62 -15.31 3.54 -8.64
CA GLU A 62 -16.48 3.45 -9.51
C GLU A 62 -16.31 2.23 -10.41
N GLN A 63 -17.27 1.30 -10.38
CA GLN A 63 -17.32 0.15 -11.26
C GLN A 63 -18.36 0.41 -12.35
N VAL A 64 -17.96 0.29 -13.61
CA VAL A 64 -18.85 0.20 -14.77
C VAL A 64 -18.78 -1.22 -15.32
N THR A 65 -19.88 -1.75 -15.81
CA THR A 65 -19.89 -3.07 -16.48
C THR A 65 -20.40 -2.87 -17.89
N ASP A 66 -19.60 -3.30 -18.85
CA ASP A 66 -19.95 -3.19 -20.26
C ASP A 66 -21.10 -4.15 -20.65
N GLU A 67 -21.53 -4.05 -21.89
CA GLU A 67 -22.60 -4.88 -22.45
C GLU A 67 -22.25 -6.37 -22.49
N ASN A 68 -20.95 -6.70 -22.49
CA ASN A 68 -20.42 -8.07 -22.47
C ASN A 68 -20.24 -8.62 -21.05
N GLY A 69 -20.55 -7.83 -20.01
CA GLY A 69 -20.40 -8.22 -18.62
C GLY A 69 -18.99 -8.04 -18.05
N LYS A 70 -18.06 -7.40 -18.78
CA LYS A 70 -16.71 -7.08 -18.29
C LYS A 70 -16.77 -5.83 -17.40
N ALA A 71 -16.21 -5.94 -16.21
CA ALA A 71 -16.11 -4.82 -15.29
C ALA A 71 -14.86 -3.97 -15.58
N SER A 72 -15.02 -2.65 -15.52
CA SER A 72 -13.94 -1.66 -15.45
C SER A 72 -14.09 -0.83 -14.18
N TYR A 73 -12.98 -0.33 -13.65
CA TYR A 73 -12.95 0.45 -12.43
C TYR A 73 -12.22 1.76 -12.63
N THR A 74 -12.74 2.83 -12.04
CA THR A 74 -11.99 4.08 -11.87
C THR A 74 -11.81 4.29 -10.37
N SER A 75 -10.56 4.27 -9.91
CA SER A 75 -10.19 4.55 -8.53
C SER A 75 -9.67 5.97 -8.40
N THR A 76 -10.33 6.78 -7.58
CA THR A 76 -9.89 8.11 -7.19
C THR A 76 -9.46 8.07 -5.73
N VAL A 77 -8.17 8.30 -5.47
CA VAL A 77 -7.60 8.34 -4.12
C VAL A 77 -7.20 9.78 -3.82
N THR A 78 -7.83 10.38 -2.81
CA THR A 78 -7.45 11.70 -2.29
C THR A 78 -6.78 11.52 -0.94
N LYS A 79 -5.59 12.09 -0.77
CA LYS A 79 -4.80 12.08 0.47
C LYS A 79 -4.66 13.53 0.94
N GLY A 80 -5.12 13.83 2.15
CA GLY A 80 -4.94 15.12 2.82
C GLY A 80 -4.08 14.94 4.07
N TYR A 81 -2.94 15.62 4.14
CA TYR A 81 -1.97 15.47 5.20
C TYR A 81 -1.91 16.70 6.10
N GLU A 82 -1.84 16.47 7.41
CA GLU A 82 -1.56 17.51 8.39
C GLU A 82 -0.30 17.14 9.18
N LEU A 83 0.84 17.66 8.76
CA LEU A 83 2.13 17.45 9.42
C LEU A 83 2.25 18.31 10.68
N THR A 84 2.97 17.81 11.69
CA THR A 84 3.41 18.66 12.80
C THR A 84 4.42 19.71 12.31
N GLU A 85 4.51 20.85 13.02
CA GLU A 85 5.37 21.98 12.64
C GLU A 85 6.84 21.57 12.39
N ALA A 86 7.36 20.61 13.17
CA ALA A 86 8.73 20.13 13.03
C ALA A 86 9.00 19.41 11.70
N TYR A 87 8.04 18.64 11.18
CA TYR A 87 8.18 17.95 9.89
C TYR A 87 7.69 18.81 8.72
N ALA A 88 6.67 19.63 8.92
CA ALA A 88 6.20 20.59 7.90
C ALA A 88 7.30 21.59 7.47
N ALA A 89 8.21 21.93 8.37
CA ALA A 89 9.35 22.80 8.09
C ALA A 89 10.48 22.13 7.28
N ILE A 90 10.43 20.81 7.06
CA ILE A 90 11.44 20.06 6.32
C ILE A 90 10.93 19.84 4.88
N PRO A 91 11.57 20.44 3.84
CA PRO A 91 11.07 20.40 2.47
C PRO A 91 10.75 19.00 1.95
N ALA A 92 11.62 18.01 2.19
CA ALA A 92 11.39 16.63 1.74
C ALA A 92 10.15 15.98 2.38
N TYR A 93 9.79 16.33 3.62
CA TYR A 93 8.54 15.86 4.23
C TYR A 93 7.33 16.60 3.69
N ALA A 94 7.43 17.92 3.52
CA ALA A 94 6.36 18.72 2.94
C ALA A 94 6.02 18.28 1.51
N GLU A 95 7.02 17.84 0.73
CA GLU A 95 6.83 17.29 -0.61
C GLU A 95 6.28 15.87 -0.58
N LYS A 96 6.86 14.96 0.21
CA LYS A 96 6.44 13.55 0.26
C LYS A 96 5.02 13.38 0.81
N PHE A 97 4.65 14.20 1.79
CA PHE A 97 3.33 14.21 2.42
C PHE A 97 2.53 15.42 1.98
N ALA A 98 2.64 15.82 0.72
CA ALA A 98 1.77 16.83 0.12
C ALA A 98 0.38 16.25 -0.15
N ASP A 99 -0.64 17.10 -0.04
CA ASP A 99 -2.00 16.75 -0.47
C ASP A 99 -1.99 16.31 -1.94
N SER A 100 -2.69 15.22 -2.23
CA SER A 100 -2.70 14.65 -3.57
C SER A 100 -4.04 14.01 -3.92
N THR A 101 -4.33 14.01 -5.21
CA THR A 101 -5.42 13.24 -5.81
C THR A 101 -4.85 12.43 -6.96
N GLU A 102 -4.98 11.12 -6.88
CA GLU A 102 -4.55 10.18 -7.91
C GLU A 102 -5.77 9.46 -8.48
N ILE A 103 -5.78 9.29 -9.81
CA ILE A 103 -6.82 8.56 -10.52
C ILE A 103 -6.15 7.39 -11.25
N LYS A 104 -6.58 6.17 -10.96
CA LYS A 104 -6.17 4.96 -11.68
C LYS A 104 -7.38 4.31 -12.35
N THR A 105 -7.25 3.93 -13.61
CA THR A 105 -8.28 3.19 -14.34
C THR A 105 -7.86 1.74 -14.54
N PHE A 106 -8.78 0.82 -14.33
CA PHE A 106 -8.59 -0.61 -14.47
C PHE A 106 -9.58 -1.14 -15.51
N SER A 107 -9.09 -1.80 -16.55
CA SER A 107 -9.92 -2.37 -17.62
C SER A 107 -9.47 -3.78 -17.99
N ILE A 108 -10.35 -4.50 -18.69
CA ILE A 108 -10.05 -5.79 -19.30
C ILE A 108 -10.16 -5.62 -20.81
N ASN A 109 -9.07 -5.83 -21.53
CA ASN A 109 -9.07 -5.67 -22.98
C ASN A 109 -9.80 -6.82 -23.70
N GLU A 110 -9.83 -6.78 -25.03
CA GLU A 110 -10.48 -7.81 -25.85
C GLU A 110 -9.82 -9.19 -25.69
N GLU A 111 -8.52 -9.23 -25.41
CA GLU A 111 -7.72 -10.44 -25.18
C GLU A 111 -7.84 -11.01 -23.75
N ASN A 112 -8.68 -10.38 -22.91
CA ASN A 112 -8.86 -10.68 -21.48
C ASN A 112 -7.63 -10.41 -20.61
N GLU A 113 -6.78 -9.50 -21.04
CA GLU A 113 -5.66 -9.01 -20.24
C GLU A 113 -6.10 -7.83 -19.38
N VAL A 114 -5.49 -7.70 -18.21
CA VAL A 114 -5.74 -6.58 -17.29
C VAL A 114 -4.90 -5.40 -17.74
N GLU A 115 -5.55 -4.25 -17.88
CA GLU A 115 -4.89 -2.97 -18.13
C GLU A 115 -5.05 -2.06 -16.91
N VAL A 116 -3.95 -1.40 -16.54
CA VAL A 116 -3.96 -0.30 -15.56
C VAL A 116 -3.47 0.95 -16.27
N ASN A 117 -4.29 2.00 -16.25
CA ASN A 117 -4.03 3.24 -16.99
C ASN A 117 -3.77 3.03 -18.50
N GLY A 118 -4.37 1.99 -19.08
CA GLY A 118 -4.20 1.62 -20.50
C GLY A 118 -2.92 0.84 -20.81
N GLU A 119 -2.11 0.50 -19.80
CA GLU A 119 -0.95 -0.39 -19.96
C GLU A 119 -1.30 -1.80 -19.48
N VAL A 120 -1.03 -2.81 -20.31
CA VAL A 120 -1.22 -4.21 -19.96
C VAL A 120 -0.27 -4.58 -18.82
N ILE A 121 -0.83 -5.07 -17.72
CA ILE A 121 -0.06 -5.61 -16.60
C ILE A 121 -0.18 -7.13 -16.60
N SER A 122 0.98 -7.79 -16.57
CA SER A 122 1.13 -9.24 -16.53
C SER A 122 1.55 -9.73 -15.15
N GLU A 123 1.38 -11.04 -14.90
CA GLU A 123 1.89 -11.65 -13.67
C GLU A 123 3.42 -11.51 -13.53
N ASN A 124 4.15 -11.42 -14.65
CA ASN A 124 5.61 -11.31 -14.67
C ASN A 124 6.12 -9.94 -14.22
N ASP A 125 5.26 -8.91 -14.22
CA ASP A 125 5.60 -7.57 -13.73
C ASP A 125 5.73 -7.55 -12.21
N PHE A 126 5.27 -8.62 -11.55
CA PHE A 126 5.41 -8.80 -10.11
C PHE A 126 6.53 -9.80 -9.80
N PRO A 127 7.51 -9.43 -8.96
CA PRO A 127 8.60 -10.32 -8.60
C PRO A 127 8.07 -11.59 -7.91
N SER A 128 8.35 -12.74 -8.51
CA SER A 128 8.05 -14.06 -7.93
C SER A 128 9.13 -14.45 -6.91
N ILE A 129 8.71 -15.05 -5.79
CA ILE A 129 9.63 -15.54 -4.76
C ILE A 129 9.72 -17.06 -4.85
N SER A 130 10.92 -17.60 -5.07
CA SER A 130 11.18 -19.04 -4.97
C SER A 130 11.24 -19.48 -3.51
N MET A 131 10.45 -20.49 -3.13
CA MET A 131 10.38 -20.96 -1.75
C MET A 131 11.57 -21.85 -1.39
N SER A 132 12.29 -21.48 -0.34
CA SER A 132 12.92 -22.45 0.56
C SER A 132 12.05 -22.57 1.80
N ARG A 133 11.21 -23.60 1.83
CA ARG A 133 10.23 -23.92 2.89
C ARG A 133 10.89 -23.99 4.28
N PRO A 134 10.55 -23.09 5.23
CA PRO A 134 10.73 -23.36 6.65
C PRO A 134 9.54 -24.21 7.15
N GLY A 135 9.81 -25.06 8.14
CA GLY A 135 8.91 -26.12 8.60
C GLY A 135 7.50 -25.68 8.99
N VAL A 136 6.57 -26.61 8.73
CA VAL A 136 5.15 -26.58 9.07
C VAL A 136 4.98 -26.43 10.58
N GLY A 137 4.34 -25.34 11.03
CA GLY A 137 4.03 -25.18 12.45
C GLY A 137 3.29 -23.89 12.78
N GLY A 138 1.97 -24.01 12.89
CA GLY A 138 1.15 -23.24 13.85
C GLY A 138 0.89 -21.76 13.53
N ALA A 139 -0.39 -21.44 13.37
CA ALA A 139 -0.90 -20.09 13.53
C ALA A 139 -0.35 -19.45 14.82
N SER A 140 0.58 -18.52 14.66
CA SER A 140 1.01 -17.62 15.72
C SER A 140 1.04 -16.22 15.13
N PHE A 141 -0.05 -15.51 15.37
CA PHE A 141 -0.11 -14.06 15.35
C PHE A 141 0.86 -13.53 16.39
N ALA A 142 2.13 -13.51 16.06
CA ALA A 142 3.17 -12.84 16.81
C ALA A 142 3.82 -11.85 15.86
N LEU A 143 3.50 -10.57 16.05
CA LEU A 143 4.48 -9.50 15.87
C LEU A 143 5.73 -9.96 16.63
N ASN A 144 6.66 -10.61 15.93
CA ASN A 144 7.78 -11.31 16.54
C ASN A 144 8.78 -10.24 17.00
N SER A 145 8.51 -9.68 18.18
CA SER A 145 9.21 -8.58 18.83
C SER A 145 10.53 -9.02 19.49
N ASN A 146 11.21 -10.02 18.92
CA ASN A 146 12.43 -10.59 19.49
C ASN A 146 13.68 -10.36 18.65
N ASP A 147 13.60 -9.57 17.58
CA ASP A 147 14.78 -8.85 17.11
C ASP A 147 14.92 -7.56 17.91
N ALA A 148 16.06 -7.39 18.56
CA ALA A 148 16.51 -6.12 19.11
C ALA A 148 16.84 -5.08 18.01
N GLY A 149 16.15 -5.15 16.86
CA GLY A 149 16.46 -4.46 15.62
C GLY A 149 15.32 -4.45 14.59
N GLY A 150 14.05 -4.43 15.03
CA GLY A 150 12.88 -4.23 14.16
C GLY A 150 12.52 -5.42 13.26
N PRO A 151 11.32 -5.43 12.62
CA PRO A 151 10.98 -6.44 11.61
C PRO A 151 12.02 -6.38 10.47
N PRO A 152 12.16 -7.40 9.60
CA PRO A 152 12.95 -7.29 8.38
C PRO A 152 12.30 -6.25 7.46
N THR A 153 12.58 -4.99 7.77
CA THR A 153 12.00 -3.80 7.19
C THR A 153 12.60 -3.63 5.81
N ILE A 154 11.73 -3.70 4.81
CA ILE A 154 12.03 -3.43 3.41
C ILE A 154 12.84 -2.13 3.27
N SER A 155 12.51 -1.13 4.09
CA SER A 155 13.28 0.10 4.25
C SER A 155 13.29 0.53 5.71
N HIS A 156 14.46 0.90 6.24
CA HIS A 156 14.63 1.31 7.63
C HIS A 156 15.83 2.24 7.83
N TYR A 157 15.78 2.97 8.94
CA TYR A 157 16.93 3.67 9.47
C TYR A 157 16.96 3.56 10.99
N TYR A 158 18.14 3.79 11.56
CA TYR A 158 18.31 3.95 13.00
C TYR A 158 19.38 5.02 13.25
N SER A 159 19.29 5.69 14.39
CA SER A 159 20.27 6.68 14.82
C SER A 159 21.18 6.14 15.92
N ASN A 160 22.35 6.77 16.10
CA ASN A 160 23.07 6.69 17.36
C ASN A 160 22.26 7.33 18.50
N SER A 161 22.68 7.12 19.75
CA SER A 161 22.03 7.63 20.96
C SER A 161 21.76 9.14 20.91
N ASP A 162 22.69 9.88 20.30
CA ASP A 162 22.69 11.33 20.29
C ASP A 162 21.98 11.91 19.05
N ARG A 163 21.41 11.06 18.18
CA ARG A 163 20.68 11.45 16.96
C ARG A 163 21.48 12.36 16.01
N THR A 164 22.79 12.17 15.98
CA THR A 164 23.73 12.93 15.13
C THR A 164 24.18 12.14 13.91
N ARG A 165 24.13 10.82 13.98
CA ARG A 165 24.51 9.90 12.90
C ARG A 165 23.47 8.82 12.74
N TYR A 166 23.20 8.48 11.49
CA TYR A 166 22.15 7.57 11.09
C TYR A 166 22.73 6.48 10.18
N THR A 167 22.13 5.31 10.25
CA THR A 167 22.30 4.25 9.27
C THR A 167 20.99 4.04 8.56
N PHE A 168 21.04 3.97 7.24
CA PHE A 168 19.93 3.69 6.35
C PHE A 168 20.14 2.33 5.66
N GLY A 169 19.06 1.60 5.45
CA GLY A 169 19.04 0.33 4.73
C GLY A 169 17.72 0.13 4.01
N THR A 170 17.76 -0.25 2.74
CA THR A 170 16.54 -0.49 1.96
C THR A 170 16.79 -1.44 0.79
N TYR A 171 15.73 -2.10 0.35
CA TYR A 171 15.69 -2.88 -0.88
C TYR A 171 15.13 -2.04 -2.03
N SER A 172 15.37 -2.47 -3.28
CA SER A 172 14.92 -1.79 -4.49
C SER A 172 13.48 -2.12 -4.87
N GLY A 173 12.81 -2.99 -4.12
CA GLY A 173 11.42 -3.31 -4.35
C GLY A 173 10.80 -4.20 -3.28
N VAL A 174 9.53 -4.47 -3.50
CA VAL A 174 8.68 -5.27 -2.63
C VAL A 174 8.10 -6.44 -3.39
N SER A 175 7.99 -7.55 -2.69
CA SER A 175 7.26 -8.73 -3.13
C SER A 175 6.06 -8.95 -2.21
N PHE A 176 4.96 -9.38 -2.82
CA PHE A 176 3.72 -9.65 -2.14
C PHE A 176 3.24 -11.07 -2.46
N LYS A 177 2.92 -11.83 -1.42
CA LYS A 177 2.22 -13.11 -1.57
C LYS A 177 1.35 -13.39 -0.35
N PHE A 178 0.31 -14.18 -0.55
CA PHE A 178 -0.46 -14.81 0.51
C PHE A 178 -0.22 -16.32 0.49
N ASP A 179 0.29 -16.87 1.60
CA ASP A 179 0.53 -18.30 1.80
C ASP A 179 0.31 -18.61 3.28
N HIS A 180 -0.93 -19.00 3.63
CA HIS A 180 -1.37 -19.19 5.02
C HIS A 180 -1.15 -17.96 5.93
N GLY A 181 -1.09 -16.78 5.32
CA GLY A 181 -0.80 -15.49 5.94
C GLY A 181 -0.33 -14.49 4.90
N VAL A 182 -0.50 -13.20 5.18
CA VAL A 182 0.00 -12.12 4.31
C VAL A 182 1.51 -12.02 4.49
N TYR A 183 2.25 -12.20 3.40
CA TYR A 183 3.66 -11.89 3.30
C TYR A 183 3.87 -10.67 2.41
N VAL A 184 4.45 -9.64 3.00
CA VAL A 184 4.98 -8.47 2.30
C VAL A 184 6.45 -8.38 2.68
N GLY A 185 7.35 -8.49 1.71
CA GLY A 185 8.77 -8.60 2.00
C GLY A 185 9.67 -8.11 0.88
N PRO A 186 10.97 -7.96 1.16
CA PRO A 186 11.90 -7.30 0.25
C PRO A 186 12.19 -8.14 -0.99
N THR A 187 12.52 -7.48 -2.10
CA THR A 187 13.03 -8.11 -3.32
C THR A 187 14.02 -7.18 -4.04
N GLY A 188 14.70 -7.70 -5.06
CA GLY A 188 15.69 -6.98 -5.84
C GLY A 188 17.00 -6.71 -5.09
N SER A 189 17.67 -5.64 -5.47
CA SER A 189 18.95 -5.20 -4.90
C SER A 189 18.75 -4.52 -3.55
N ASN A 190 19.81 -4.38 -2.76
CA ASN A 190 19.80 -3.62 -1.52
C ASN A 190 20.83 -2.47 -1.53
N ALA A 191 20.53 -1.43 -0.77
CA ALA A 191 21.41 -0.29 -0.53
C ALA A 191 21.49 -0.05 0.98
N SER A 192 22.69 0.21 1.48
CA SER A 192 22.90 0.59 2.87
C SER A 192 24.01 1.62 3.00
N ARG A 193 23.82 2.55 3.94
CA ARG A 193 24.73 3.67 4.22
C ARG A 193 24.76 3.90 5.72
N THR A 194 25.95 4.04 6.28
CA THR A 194 26.15 4.20 7.73
C THR A 194 26.82 5.53 8.03
N SER A 195 26.68 6.01 9.27
CA SER A 195 27.27 7.28 9.73
C SER A 195 26.84 8.52 8.92
N ILE A 196 25.63 8.50 8.35
CA ILE A 196 25.05 9.62 7.61
C ILE A 196 24.58 10.70 8.58
N THR A 197 24.89 11.95 8.29
CA THR A 197 24.49 13.11 9.09
C THR A 197 23.30 13.82 8.43
N LYS A 198 22.56 14.61 9.21
CA LYS A 198 21.40 15.40 8.72
C LYS A 198 21.76 16.42 7.63
N SER A 199 23.04 16.72 7.43
CA SER A 199 23.53 17.64 6.39
C SER A 199 23.79 16.96 5.05
N ASN A 200 23.66 15.63 4.94
CA ASN A 200 23.71 14.96 3.64
C ASN A 200 22.46 15.35 2.83
N ASN A 201 22.64 15.66 1.54
CA ASN A 201 21.57 16.16 0.67
C ASN A 201 20.38 15.19 0.57
N TYR A 202 20.62 13.88 0.59
CA TYR A 202 19.58 12.85 0.46
C TYR A 202 19.03 12.37 1.81
N PHE A 203 19.49 12.95 2.93
CA PHE A 203 19.11 12.49 4.27
C PHE A 203 17.59 12.53 4.49
N TYR A 204 16.98 13.69 4.28
CA TYR A 204 15.56 13.86 4.56
C TYR A 204 14.67 13.21 3.50
N GLU A 205 15.12 13.13 2.25
CA GLU A 205 14.43 12.40 1.18
C GLU A 205 14.29 10.91 1.53
N ALA A 206 15.40 10.25 1.86
CA ALA A 206 15.35 8.84 2.27
C ALA A 206 14.54 8.65 3.54
N LYS A 207 14.68 9.53 4.53
CA LYS A 207 13.95 9.40 5.79
C LYS A 207 12.43 9.55 5.58
N ALA A 208 12.00 10.52 4.79
CA ALA A 208 10.58 10.73 4.47
C ALA A 208 10.02 9.56 3.65
N ALA A 209 10.75 9.07 2.64
CA ALA A 209 10.36 7.91 1.84
C ALA A 209 10.22 6.64 2.71
N MET A 210 11.15 6.40 3.64
CA MET A 210 11.07 5.27 4.56
C MET A 210 9.90 5.36 5.56
N ASP A 211 9.62 6.56 6.08
CA ASP A 211 8.47 6.78 6.96
C ASP A 211 7.13 6.57 6.22
N SER A 212 7.06 6.96 4.94
CA SER A 212 5.92 6.69 4.07
C SER A 212 5.79 5.20 3.73
N ALA A 213 6.90 4.54 3.40
CA ALA A 213 6.95 3.11 3.09
C ALA A 213 6.43 2.25 4.27
N GLU A 214 6.82 2.56 5.51
CA GLU A 214 6.31 1.86 6.71
C GLU A 214 4.79 2.02 6.86
N THR A 215 4.27 3.22 6.54
CA THR A 215 2.82 3.48 6.56
C THR A 215 2.10 2.65 5.49
N ASN A 216 2.61 2.64 4.26
CA ASN A 216 2.01 1.91 3.14
C ASN A 216 2.19 0.39 3.24
N TYR A 217 3.23 -0.08 3.95
CA TYR A 217 3.41 -1.48 4.31
C TYR A 217 2.24 -1.97 5.17
N ARG A 218 1.87 -1.20 6.20
CA ARG A 218 0.74 -1.53 7.07
C ARG A 218 -0.59 -1.50 6.33
N ASP A 219 -0.80 -0.49 5.48
CA ASP A 219 -2.00 -0.40 4.66
C ASP A 219 -2.12 -1.59 3.69
N THR A 220 -1.04 -1.93 2.99
CA THR A 220 -0.97 -3.10 2.10
C THR A 220 -1.32 -4.38 2.86
N TYR A 221 -0.79 -4.55 4.08
CA TYR A 221 -1.09 -5.72 4.90
C TYR A 221 -2.58 -5.81 5.26
N VAL A 222 -3.20 -4.68 5.65
CA VAL A 222 -4.62 -4.61 6.02
C VAL A 222 -5.53 -4.84 4.80
N SER A 223 -5.22 -4.22 3.65
CA SER A 223 -5.97 -4.43 2.41
C SER A 223 -5.81 -5.87 1.91
N ALA A 224 -4.64 -6.48 2.06
CA ALA A 224 -4.41 -7.89 1.72
C ALA A 224 -5.21 -8.85 2.60
N ALA A 225 -5.28 -8.58 3.91
CA ALA A 225 -6.12 -9.35 4.81
C ALA A 225 -7.60 -9.25 4.41
N SER A 226 -8.06 -8.04 4.08
CA SER A 226 -9.44 -7.78 3.63
C SER A 226 -9.76 -8.49 2.31
N PHE A 227 -8.85 -8.45 1.34
CA PHE A 227 -8.98 -9.18 0.08
C PHE A 227 -9.02 -10.70 0.31
N SER A 228 -8.13 -11.25 1.14
CA SER A 228 -8.10 -12.69 1.42
C SER A 228 -9.42 -13.20 2.00
N PHE A 229 -10.05 -12.40 2.87
CA PHE A 229 -11.36 -12.70 3.43
C PHE A 229 -12.45 -12.68 2.36
N ALA A 230 -12.46 -11.67 1.48
CA ALA A 230 -13.43 -11.57 0.41
C ALA A 230 -13.29 -12.72 -0.61
N ALA A 231 -12.07 -13.02 -1.03
CA ALA A 231 -11.78 -14.01 -2.07
C ALA A 231 -11.90 -15.46 -1.57
N THR A 232 -11.95 -15.69 -0.25
CA THR A 232 -11.92 -17.03 0.36
C THR A 232 -10.75 -17.87 -0.17
N LEU A 233 -9.64 -17.22 -0.52
CA LEU A 233 -8.46 -17.86 -1.10
C LEU A 233 -7.46 -18.24 -0.03
N THR A 234 -6.83 -19.39 -0.23
CA THR A 234 -5.71 -19.86 0.60
C THR A 234 -4.36 -19.42 0.05
N PHE A 235 -4.28 -19.05 -1.24
CA PHE A 235 -3.05 -18.62 -1.91
C PHE A 235 -3.33 -17.60 -3.01
N PHE A 236 -2.55 -16.52 -3.07
CA PHE A 236 -2.54 -15.56 -4.19
C PHE A 236 -1.26 -14.71 -4.19
N SER A 237 -0.89 -14.20 -5.37
CA SER A 237 0.15 -13.19 -5.61
C SER A 237 -0.53 -11.90 -6.09
N MET A 238 0.19 -10.78 -6.20
CA MET A 238 -0.39 -9.54 -6.74
C MET A 238 -0.84 -9.71 -8.20
N GLY A 239 -0.10 -10.46 -9.01
CA GLY A 239 -0.54 -10.83 -10.37
C GLY A 239 -1.88 -11.57 -10.37
N ASN A 240 -2.09 -12.49 -9.41
CA ASN A 240 -3.37 -13.18 -9.27
C ASN A 240 -4.49 -12.28 -8.74
N VAL A 241 -4.20 -11.28 -7.90
CA VAL A 241 -5.21 -10.32 -7.40
C VAL A 241 -5.92 -9.62 -8.55
N LEU A 242 -5.17 -9.22 -9.58
CA LEU A 242 -5.71 -8.52 -10.75
C LEU A 242 -6.68 -9.39 -11.57
N THR A 243 -6.54 -10.71 -11.53
CA THR A 243 -7.45 -11.63 -12.22
C THR A 243 -8.87 -11.65 -11.62
N PHE A 244 -9.07 -11.02 -10.46
CA PHE A 244 -10.39 -10.88 -9.82
C PHE A 244 -11.10 -9.58 -10.22
N LEU A 245 -10.45 -8.67 -10.95
CA LEU A 245 -11.11 -7.46 -11.48
C LEU A 245 -12.31 -7.79 -12.39
N PRO A 246 -12.22 -8.76 -13.34
CA PRO A 246 -13.38 -9.14 -14.16
C PRO A 246 -14.58 -9.66 -13.34
N ALA A 247 -14.35 -10.18 -12.12
CA ALA A 247 -15.40 -10.77 -11.30
C ALA A 247 -16.42 -9.75 -10.77
N GLY A 248 -16.08 -8.46 -10.75
CA GLY A 248 -17.00 -7.43 -10.28
C GLY A 248 -17.13 -7.35 -8.75
N GLY A 249 -17.95 -6.39 -8.30
CA GLY A 249 -18.47 -6.35 -6.94
C GLY A 249 -17.38 -6.24 -5.88
N ALA A 250 -17.64 -6.81 -4.69
CA ALA A 250 -16.76 -6.68 -3.53
C ALA A 250 -15.32 -7.20 -3.78
N LEU A 251 -15.16 -8.22 -4.62
CA LEU A 251 -13.85 -8.77 -4.98
C LEU A 251 -13.04 -7.82 -5.85
N GLY A 252 -13.67 -7.26 -6.89
CA GLY A 252 -13.03 -6.27 -7.75
C GLY A 252 -12.63 -5.02 -6.99
N PHE A 253 -13.52 -4.51 -6.13
CA PHE A 253 -13.18 -3.36 -5.28
C PHE A 253 -12.00 -3.64 -4.32
N ALA A 254 -11.98 -4.81 -3.67
CA ALA A 254 -10.88 -5.19 -2.79
C ALA A 254 -9.56 -5.40 -3.56
N ALA A 255 -9.62 -5.90 -4.80
CA ALA A 255 -8.45 -6.03 -5.66
C ALA A 255 -7.86 -4.66 -6.03
N VAL A 256 -8.71 -3.70 -6.41
CA VAL A 256 -8.30 -2.32 -6.70
C VAL A 256 -7.65 -1.66 -5.48
N ASP A 257 -8.25 -1.77 -4.30
CA ASP A 257 -7.70 -1.16 -3.08
C ASP A 257 -6.35 -1.78 -2.67
N LEU A 258 -6.22 -3.11 -2.77
CA LEU A 258 -4.97 -3.81 -2.53
C LEU A 258 -3.88 -3.42 -3.54
N TYR A 259 -4.22 -3.30 -4.82
CA TYR A 259 -3.27 -2.86 -5.83
C TYR A 259 -2.79 -1.43 -5.57
N ASN A 260 -3.70 -0.50 -5.26
CA ASN A 260 -3.35 0.89 -4.98
C ASN A 260 -2.37 1.01 -3.81
N THR A 261 -2.65 0.33 -2.70
CA THR A 261 -1.79 0.36 -1.50
C THR A 261 -0.45 -0.32 -1.74
N PHE A 262 -0.41 -1.41 -2.50
CA PHE A 262 0.85 -2.07 -2.88
C PHE A 262 1.69 -1.22 -3.84
N SER A 263 1.07 -0.54 -4.80
CA SER A 263 1.73 0.40 -5.71
C SER A 263 2.37 1.54 -4.93
N ASP A 264 1.63 2.18 -4.02
CA ASP A 264 2.15 3.23 -3.14
C ASP A 264 3.39 2.77 -2.36
N LEU A 265 3.34 1.54 -1.81
CA LEU A 265 4.46 0.95 -1.08
C LEU A 265 5.68 0.70 -2.00
N GLN A 266 5.45 0.16 -3.20
CA GLN A 266 6.51 -0.13 -4.16
C GLN A 266 7.24 1.16 -4.58
N ASP A 267 6.50 2.24 -4.81
CA ASP A 267 7.05 3.55 -5.18
C ASP A 267 7.86 4.16 -4.03
N ASP A 268 7.34 4.14 -2.80
CA ASP A 268 8.07 4.67 -1.63
C ASP A 268 9.38 3.92 -1.34
N VAL A 269 9.38 2.60 -1.55
CA VAL A 269 10.58 1.76 -1.39
C VAL A 269 11.59 2.06 -2.50
N ALA A 270 11.13 2.30 -3.72
CA ALA A 270 11.99 2.70 -4.83
C ALA A 270 12.61 4.09 -4.58
N ASP A 271 11.83 5.06 -4.10
CA ASP A 271 12.32 6.39 -3.70
C ASP A 271 13.37 6.29 -2.58
N ALA A 272 13.09 5.48 -1.55
CA ALA A 272 14.04 5.25 -0.47
C ALA A 272 15.35 4.61 -1.00
N TYR A 273 15.24 3.62 -1.89
CA TYR A 273 16.39 2.98 -2.52
C TYR A 273 17.24 3.95 -3.33
N TYR A 274 16.59 4.80 -4.12
CA TYR A 274 17.25 5.85 -4.87
C TYR A 274 18.03 6.78 -3.93
N ALA A 275 17.37 7.35 -2.93
CA ALA A 275 17.98 8.31 -2.01
C ALA A 275 19.15 7.69 -1.22
N VAL A 276 18.99 6.47 -0.68
CA VAL A 276 20.07 5.77 0.04
C VAL A 276 21.24 5.42 -0.87
N SER A 277 20.98 5.10 -2.14
CA SER A 277 22.06 4.79 -3.10
C SER A 277 22.92 6.01 -3.44
N HIS A 278 22.38 7.23 -3.28
CA HIS A 278 23.06 8.49 -3.61
C HIS A 278 23.61 9.27 -2.40
N MET A 279 23.42 8.76 -1.18
CA MET A 279 24.09 9.26 0.04
C MET A 279 25.58 8.89 0.08
#